data_AF-A0A101WNL7-F1
#
_entry.id   AF-A0A101WNL7-F1
#
_cell.length_a   1.000
_cell.length_b   1.000
_cell.length_c   1.000
_cell.angle_alpha   90.00
_cell.angle_beta   90.00
_cell.angle_gamma   90.00
#
_symmetry.space_group_name_H-M   'P 1'
#
loop_
_entity.id
_entity.type
_entity.pdbx_description
1 polymer ?
#
loop_
_entity_poly.entity_id
_entity_poly.type
_entity_poly.pdbx_seq_one_letter_code
_entity_poly.pdbx_strand_id
1 'polypeptide(L)'
;MGILSKAVNSLGYTAYSIIFAIAIILAVSFFTMLKVRGKYHRLQKDLKSAAERKDGKFRSPVLDAIVEDYRTISMTARGEVNTQAIVEKNFNTRLKGLALGERFVKNSVSLMVVLGLLGTFYGLTLSVGKLVELLNNGGNNDMLVGMDSVISGLVSAVKGMSVAFSTSLAGVSGSIVITVLGILVNVEEARQSLMVQIEDYLDNVVEQELLQHKESELSRVSMAIITSLDGFSGKVEEVLRNTVLDFSDKLAIASGNIEKSSKCLEETTMKFEGALALFNNNTRDFSEFNYNLKGNIERMDVGFLNLRESLIETAKVINSNQKVMGDFTDAIQQAAATISSEKGIGVRR
;
A
#
# COMPACT_ATOMS: atom_id res chain seq x y z
N MET A 1 -9.80 -11.98 -82.17
CA MET A 1 -9.06 -10.77 -81.70
C MET A 1 -9.18 -9.57 -82.66
N GLY A 2 -9.30 -9.76 -84.00
CA GLY A 2 -9.33 -8.64 -84.97
C GLY A 2 -10.62 -7.78 -85.04
N ILE A 3 -11.79 -8.33 -84.67
CA ILE A 3 -13.07 -7.60 -84.74
C ILE A 3 -13.21 -6.61 -83.58
N LEU A 4 -12.80 -7.03 -82.36
CA LEU A 4 -12.71 -6.15 -81.19
C LEU A 4 -11.70 -5.01 -81.40
N SER A 5 -10.53 -5.30 -82.01
CA SER A 5 -9.52 -4.28 -82.33
C SER A 5 -10.03 -3.22 -83.33
N LYS A 6 -10.78 -3.62 -84.36
CA LYS A 6 -11.37 -2.69 -85.34
C LYS A 6 -12.54 -1.87 -84.78
N ALA A 7 -13.38 -2.47 -83.94
CA ALA A 7 -14.45 -1.74 -83.25
C ALA A 7 -13.85 -0.65 -82.35
N VAL A 8 -12.80 -1.01 -81.60
CA VAL A 8 -12.07 -0.13 -80.69
C VAL A 8 -11.41 1.02 -81.44
N ASN A 9 -10.71 0.77 -82.56
CA ASN A 9 -10.05 1.79 -83.39
C ASN A 9 -10.99 2.82 -84.03
N SER A 10 -12.32 2.62 -83.96
CA SER A 10 -13.30 3.61 -84.40
C SER A 10 -13.71 4.58 -83.29
N LEU A 11 -13.34 4.37 -82.02
CA LEU A 11 -13.78 5.27 -80.95
C LEU A 11 -12.97 6.57 -80.92
N GLY A 12 -13.63 7.69 -80.61
CA GLY A 12 -12.94 8.97 -80.38
C GLY A 12 -11.96 8.86 -79.19
N TYR A 13 -10.89 9.66 -79.22
CA TYR A 13 -9.82 9.70 -78.20
C TYR A 13 -10.34 9.79 -76.74
N THR A 14 -11.48 10.45 -76.56
CA THR A 14 -12.15 10.62 -75.26
C THR A 14 -12.75 9.33 -74.70
N ALA A 15 -13.30 8.47 -75.55
CA ALA A 15 -13.84 7.18 -75.12
C ALA A 15 -12.73 6.24 -74.64
N TYR A 16 -11.60 6.22 -75.36
CA TYR A 16 -10.41 5.50 -74.96
C TYR A 16 -9.88 5.98 -73.61
N SER A 17 -9.87 7.29 -73.38
CA SER A 17 -9.43 7.87 -72.12
C SER A 17 -10.31 7.42 -70.95
N ILE A 18 -11.64 7.36 -71.13
CA ILE A 18 -12.57 6.88 -70.10
C ILE A 18 -12.39 5.38 -69.84
N ILE A 19 -12.33 4.55 -70.89
CA ILE A 19 -12.13 3.11 -70.76
C ILE A 19 -10.78 2.81 -70.08
N PHE A 20 -9.73 3.55 -70.44
CA PHE A 20 -8.42 3.44 -69.83
C PHE A 20 -8.44 3.82 -68.34
N ALA A 21 -9.15 4.90 -67.97
CA ALA A 21 -9.33 5.28 -66.57
C ALA A 21 -10.08 4.19 -65.78
N ILE A 22 -11.15 3.61 -66.35
CA ILE A 22 -11.88 2.48 -65.74
C ILE A 22 -10.95 1.28 -65.55
N ALA A 23 -10.12 0.96 -66.56
CA ALA A 23 -9.16 -0.14 -66.48
C ALA A 23 -8.09 0.09 -65.39
N ILE A 24 -7.61 1.32 -65.23
CA ILE A 24 -6.70 1.69 -64.14
C ILE A 24 -7.38 1.49 -62.78
N ILE A 25 -8.60 2.00 -62.60
CA ILE A 25 -9.34 1.85 -61.35
C ILE A 25 -9.54 0.38 -61.02
N LEU A 26 -9.94 -0.43 -62.00
CA LEU A 26 -10.08 -1.88 -61.84
C LEU A 26 -8.78 -2.53 -61.39
N ALA A 27 -7.66 -2.23 -62.05
CA ALA A 27 -6.36 -2.78 -61.69
C ALA A 27 -5.94 -2.36 -60.27
N VAL A 28 -6.04 -1.06 -59.95
CA VAL A 28 -5.69 -0.53 -58.63
C VAL A 28 -6.57 -1.14 -57.54
N SER A 29 -7.87 -1.28 -57.77
CA SER A 29 -8.80 -1.92 -56.83
C SER A 29 -8.45 -3.39 -56.62
N PHE A 30 -8.15 -4.13 -57.69
CA PHE A 30 -7.73 -5.52 -57.61
C PHE A 30 -6.46 -5.70 -56.78
N PHE A 31 -5.40 -4.94 -57.08
CA PHE A 31 -4.15 -5.03 -56.33
C PHE A 31 -4.30 -4.58 -54.87
N THR A 32 -5.10 -3.55 -54.62
CA THR A 32 -5.40 -3.07 -53.26
C THR A 32 -6.13 -4.16 -52.47
N MET A 33 -7.13 -4.80 -53.06
CA MET A 33 -7.88 -5.90 -52.45
C MET A 33 -6.95 -7.06 -52.05
N LEU A 34 -6.05 -7.48 -52.94
CA LEU A 34 -5.07 -8.53 -52.64
C LEU A 34 -4.08 -8.12 -51.55
N LYS A 35 -3.58 -6.88 -51.57
CA LYS A 35 -2.65 -6.38 -50.55
C LYS A 35 -3.28 -6.32 -49.16
N VAL A 36 -4.52 -5.85 -49.06
CA VAL A 36 -5.24 -5.78 -47.78
C VAL A 36 -5.47 -7.19 -47.24
N ARG A 37 -6.03 -8.10 -48.04
CA ARG A 37 -6.24 -9.50 -47.64
C ARG A 37 -4.94 -10.18 -47.22
N GLY A 38 -3.88 -10.00 -48.00
CA GLY A 38 -2.57 -10.58 -47.69
C GLY A 38 -1.99 -10.06 -46.37
N LYS A 39 -2.23 -8.78 -46.04
CA LYS A 39 -1.77 -8.21 -44.77
C LYS A 39 -2.57 -8.73 -43.57
N TYR A 40 -3.90 -8.88 -43.68
CA TYR A 40 -4.68 -9.54 -42.62
C TYR A 40 -4.26 -10.99 -42.41
N HIS A 41 -4.03 -11.73 -43.50
CA HIS A 41 -3.55 -13.11 -43.38
C HIS A 41 -2.16 -13.20 -42.70
N ARG A 42 -1.26 -12.25 -42.96
CA ARG A 42 0.03 -12.17 -42.24
C ARG A 42 -0.13 -11.90 -40.76
N LEU A 43 -1.05 -11.00 -40.38
CA LEU A 43 -1.36 -10.72 -38.98
C LEU A 43 -1.97 -11.95 -38.28
N GLN A 44 -2.91 -12.64 -38.93
CA GLN A 44 -3.48 -13.89 -38.41
C GLN A 44 -2.40 -14.96 -38.21
N LYS A 45 -1.49 -15.11 -39.17
CA LYS A 45 -0.38 -16.07 -39.07
C LYS A 45 0.56 -15.73 -37.92
N ASP A 46 0.90 -14.45 -37.76
CA ASP A 46 1.78 -14.00 -36.68
C ASP A 46 1.13 -14.19 -35.30
N LEU A 47 -0.17 -13.87 -35.18
CA LEU A 47 -0.97 -14.11 -33.98
C LEU A 47 -0.99 -15.61 -33.62
N LYS A 48 -1.30 -16.48 -34.59
CA LYS A 48 -1.32 -17.93 -34.37
C LYS A 48 0.05 -18.46 -33.95
N SER A 49 1.12 -17.99 -34.61
CA SER A 49 2.49 -18.38 -34.24
C SER A 49 2.88 -17.89 -32.84
N ALA A 50 2.44 -16.71 -32.41
CA ALA A 50 2.67 -16.23 -31.04
C ALA A 50 1.89 -17.07 -30.01
N ALA A 51 0.64 -17.42 -30.32
CA ALA A 51 -0.17 -18.31 -29.49
C ALA A 51 0.44 -19.71 -29.32
N GLU A 52 1.01 -20.28 -30.38
CA GLU A 52 1.71 -21.56 -30.33
C GLU A 52 3.00 -21.50 -29.50
N ARG A 53 3.75 -20.38 -29.59
CA ARG A 53 5.01 -20.19 -28.83
C ARG A 53 4.80 -19.84 -27.36
N LYS A 54 3.63 -19.32 -26.98
CA LYS A 54 3.34 -18.78 -25.64
C LYS A 54 4.40 -17.78 -25.14
N ASP A 55 5.00 -17.02 -26.06
CA ASP A 55 6.08 -16.09 -25.75
C ASP A 55 5.63 -14.63 -25.74
N GLY A 56 4.39 -14.36 -26.16
CA GLY A 56 3.81 -13.02 -26.23
C GLY A 56 4.56 -12.06 -27.14
N LYS A 57 5.44 -12.56 -28.03
CA LYS A 57 6.26 -11.74 -28.93
C LYS A 57 5.70 -11.78 -30.33
N PHE A 58 5.25 -10.64 -30.84
CA PHE A 58 4.78 -10.53 -32.20
C PHE A 58 5.90 -10.00 -33.10
N ARG A 59 5.83 -10.35 -34.39
CA ARG A 59 6.65 -9.69 -35.41
C ARG A 59 5.99 -8.40 -35.88
N SER A 60 4.66 -8.34 -35.74
CA SER A 60 3.86 -7.19 -36.08
C SER A 60 3.80 -6.18 -34.94
N PRO A 61 4.24 -4.93 -35.17
CA PRO A 61 4.16 -3.88 -34.15
C PRO A 61 2.71 -3.50 -33.80
N VAL A 62 1.73 -3.88 -34.64
CA VAL A 62 0.31 -3.65 -34.36
C VAL A 62 -0.19 -4.61 -33.29
N LEU A 63 0.24 -5.88 -33.34
CA LEU A 63 -0.18 -6.89 -32.37
C LEU A 63 0.49 -6.65 -31.01
N ASP A 64 1.80 -6.32 -31.01
CA ASP A 64 2.50 -5.92 -29.77
C ASP A 64 1.79 -4.74 -29.10
N ALA A 65 1.43 -3.71 -29.86
CA ALA A 65 0.74 -2.54 -29.31
C ALA A 65 -0.66 -2.88 -28.76
N ILE A 66 -1.37 -3.83 -29.37
CA ILE A 66 -2.68 -4.27 -28.86
C ILE A 66 -2.52 -4.99 -27.53
N VAL A 67 -1.54 -5.91 -27.43
CA VAL A 67 -1.28 -6.65 -26.19
C VAL A 67 -0.79 -5.71 -25.09
N GLU A 68 0.03 -4.73 -25.41
CA GLU A 68 0.52 -3.74 -24.44
C GLU A 68 -0.59 -2.81 -23.95
N ASP A 69 -1.44 -2.30 -24.85
CA ASP A 69 -2.63 -1.52 -24.47
C ASP A 69 -3.55 -2.34 -23.56
N TYR A 70 -3.78 -3.62 -23.90
CA TYR A 70 -4.58 -4.53 -23.09
C TYR A 70 -3.97 -4.74 -21.70
N ARG A 71 -2.69 -5.10 -21.60
CA ARG A 71 -1.99 -5.29 -20.32
C ARG A 71 -2.07 -4.04 -19.44
N THR A 72 -1.82 -2.87 -20.03
CA THR A 72 -1.88 -1.59 -19.31
C THR A 72 -3.27 -1.32 -18.72
N ILE A 73 -4.32 -1.58 -19.51
CA ILE A 73 -5.70 -1.39 -19.08
C ILE A 73 -6.10 -2.44 -18.03
N SER A 74 -5.79 -3.71 -18.24
CA SER A 74 -6.12 -4.82 -17.31
C SER A 74 -5.39 -4.75 -15.96
N MET A 75 -4.26 -4.04 -15.90
CA MET A 75 -3.55 -3.75 -14.64
C MET A 75 -4.19 -2.59 -13.85
N THR A 76 -4.85 -1.66 -14.54
CA THR A 76 -5.46 -0.47 -13.94
C THR A 76 -6.96 -0.63 -13.69
N ALA A 77 -7.62 -1.46 -14.49
CA ALA A 77 -9.06 -1.68 -14.43
C ALA A 77 -9.46 -2.45 -13.16
N ARG A 78 -10.53 -2.00 -12.51
CA ARG A 78 -11.15 -2.67 -11.35
C ARG A 78 -12.31 -3.59 -11.73
N GLY A 79 -12.47 -3.91 -13.01
CA GLY A 79 -13.58 -4.69 -13.55
C GLY A 79 -13.27 -5.24 -14.94
N GLU A 80 -14.29 -5.78 -15.59
CA GLU A 80 -14.17 -6.38 -16.93
C GLU A 80 -13.61 -5.37 -17.93
N VAL A 81 -12.61 -5.81 -18.69
CA VAL A 81 -11.96 -5.01 -19.72
C VAL A 81 -12.72 -5.20 -21.02
N ASN A 82 -13.07 -4.10 -21.68
CA ASN A 82 -13.71 -4.16 -22.99
C ASN A 82 -12.64 -4.45 -24.06
N THR A 83 -12.35 -5.72 -24.27
CA THR A 83 -11.33 -6.22 -25.23
C THR A 83 -11.62 -5.73 -26.66
N GLN A 84 -12.88 -5.80 -27.08
CA GLN A 84 -13.31 -5.34 -28.42
C GLN A 84 -12.94 -3.87 -28.67
N ALA A 85 -13.22 -2.97 -27.72
CA ALA A 85 -12.90 -1.55 -27.87
C ALA A 85 -11.39 -1.29 -28.02
N ILE A 86 -10.56 -2.08 -27.33
CA ILE A 86 -9.08 -1.97 -27.41
C ILE A 86 -8.59 -2.39 -28.79
N VAL A 87 -9.11 -3.51 -29.31
CA VAL A 87 -8.78 -4.01 -30.65
C VAL A 87 -9.23 -3.01 -31.72
N GLU A 88 -10.48 -2.54 -31.67
CA GLU A 88 -11.02 -1.58 -32.63
C GLU A 88 -10.25 -0.25 -32.63
N LYS A 89 -9.93 0.29 -31.45
CA LYS A 89 -9.10 1.50 -31.31
C LYS A 89 -7.76 1.34 -32.02
N ASN A 90 -7.08 0.23 -31.81
CA ASN A 90 -5.76 -0.03 -32.39
C ASN A 90 -5.83 -0.29 -33.91
N PHE A 91 -6.87 -0.98 -34.40
CA PHE A 91 -7.11 -1.13 -35.83
C PHE A 91 -7.36 0.23 -36.50
N ASN A 92 -8.24 1.04 -35.93
CA ASN A 92 -8.58 2.35 -36.48
C ASN A 92 -7.41 3.36 -36.40
N THR A 93 -6.51 3.20 -35.43
CA THR A 93 -5.37 4.10 -35.24
C THR A 93 -4.17 3.69 -36.10
N ARG A 94 -3.80 2.40 -36.08
CA ARG A 94 -2.56 1.89 -36.68
C ARG A 94 -2.75 1.29 -38.07
N LEU A 95 -3.96 0.85 -38.43
CA LEU A 95 -4.28 0.28 -39.75
C LEU A 95 -5.09 1.23 -40.64
N LYS A 96 -5.00 2.55 -40.43
CA LYS A 96 -5.68 3.59 -41.25
C LYS A 96 -5.49 3.39 -42.76
N GLY A 97 -4.28 3.01 -43.18
CA GLY A 97 -3.98 2.75 -44.59
C GLY A 97 -4.74 1.56 -45.18
N LEU A 98 -4.97 0.49 -44.40
CA LEU A 98 -5.77 -0.65 -44.85
C LEU A 98 -7.25 -0.27 -44.91
N ALA A 99 -7.75 0.45 -43.88
CA ALA A 99 -9.12 0.95 -43.86
C ALA A 99 -9.41 1.87 -45.06
N LEU A 100 -8.45 2.70 -45.46
CA LEU A 100 -8.56 3.53 -46.66
C LEU A 100 -8.59 2.66 -47.93
N GLY A 101 -7.76 1.61 -48.01
CA GLY A 101 -7.77 0.65 -49.11
C GLY A 101 -9.11 -0.09 -49.25
N GLU A 102 -9.70 -0.53 -48.14
CA GLU A 102 -11.03 -1.17 -48.12
C GLU A 102 -12.12 -0.22 -48.62
N ARG A 103 -12.14 1.01 -48.10
CA ARG A 103 -13.07 2.05 -48.53
C ARG A 103 -12.90 2.37 -50.01
N PHE A 104 -11.66 2.45 -50.50
CA PHE A 104 -11.36 2.67 -51.91
C PHE A 104 -11.93 1.53 -52.77
N VAL A 105 -11.69 0.27 -52.41
CA VAL A 105 -12.22 -0.88 -53.16
C VAL A 105 -13.75 -0.86 -53.20
N LYS A 106 -14.42 -0.62 -52.06
CA LYS A 106 -15.89 -0.50 -52.00
C LYS A 106 -16.41 0.64 -52.88
N ASN A 107 -15.79 1.82 -52.80
CA ASN A 107 -16.20 2.98 -53.58
C ASN A 107 -15.84 2.88 -55.07
N SER A 108 -14.83 2.09 -55.43
CA SER A 108 -14.41 1.90 -56.81
C SER A 108 -15.50 1.26 -57.68
N VAL A 109 -16.35 0.41 -57.09
CA VAL A 109 -17.51 -0.19 -57.75
C VAL A 109 -18.45 0.90 -58.26
N SER A 110 -18.85 1.82 -57.36
CA SER A 110 -19.68 2.98 -57.70
C SER A 110 -18.98 3.92 -58.67
N LEU A 111 -17.69 4.19 -58.46
CA LEU A 111 -16.90 5.08 -59.32
C LEU A 111 -16.83 4.58 -60.77
N MET A 112 -16.64 3.27 -61.00
CA MET A 112 -16.64 2.69 -62.35
C MET A 112 -17.99 2.81 -63.03
N VAL A 113 -19.09 2.64 -62.30
CA VAL A 113 -20.45 2.84 -62.83
C VAL A 113 -20.68 4.32 -63.20
N VAL A 114 -20.30 5.25 -62.32
CA VAL A 114 -20.43 6.69 -62.57
C VAL A 114 -19.57 7.12 -63.77
N LEU A 115 -18.35 6.60 -63.91
CA LEU A 115 -17.49 6.87 -65.08
C LEU A 115 -18.07 6.27 -66.37
N GLY A 116 -18.70 5.10 -66.31
CA GLY A 116 -19.43 4.52 -67.45
C GLY A 116 -20.64 5.37 -67.87
N LEU A 117 -21.38 5.89 -66.89
CA LEU A 117 -22.50 6.82 -67.11
C LEU A 117 -22.01 8.16 -67.69
N LEU A 118 -20.88 8.70 -67.19
CA LEU A 118 -20.24 9.90 -67.73
C LEU A 118 -19.90 9.72 -69.21
N GLY A 119 -19.34 8.56 -69.59
CA GLY A 119 -19.08 8.23 -70.99
C GLY A 119 -20.36 8.15 -71.83
N THR A 120 -21.46 7.67 -71.24
CA THR A 120 -22.78 7.68 -71.89
C THR A 120 -23.26 9.08 -72.19
N PHE A 121 -23.23 9.98 -71.20
CA PHE A 121 -23.60 11.38 -71.40
C PHE A 121 -22.75 12.05 -72.46
N TYR A 122 -21.43 11.86 -72.39
CA TYR A 122 -20.50 12.42 -73.37
C TYR A 122 -20.78 11.92 -74.80
N GLY A 123 -20.98 10.61 -74.98
CA GLY A 123 -21.28 10.03 -76.29
C GLY A 123 -22.61 10.50 -76.86
N LEU A 124 -23.67 10.58 -76.04
CA LEU A 124 -24.97 11.11 -76.45
C LEU A 124 -24.91 12.60 -76.80
N THR A 125 -24.20 13.42 -76.02
CA THR A 125 -24.02 14.85 -76.34
C THR A 125 -23.31 15.04 -77.67
N LEU A 126 -22.30 14.23 -77.99
CA LEU A 126 -21.66 14.24 -79.31
C LEU A 126 -22.64 13.85 -80.43
N SER A 127 -23.44 12.81 -80.23
CA SER A 127 -24.44 12.37 -81.20
C SER A 127 -25.48 13.46 -81.48
N VAL A 128 -26.01 14.08 -80.43
CA VAL A 128 -27.01 15.17 -80.55
C VAL A 128 -26.41 16.39 -81.23
N GLY A 129 -25.19 16.80 -80.85
CA GLY A 129 -24.52 17.95 -81.47
C GLY A 129 -24.34 17.77 -82.98
N LYS A 130 -23.97 16.56 -83.42
CA LYS A 130 -23.81 16.24 -84.84
C LYS A 130 -25.14 16.19 -85.60
N LEU A 131 -26.21 15.71 -84.97
CA LEU A 131 -27.55 15.75 -85.56
C LEU A 131 -28.07 17.18 -85.73
N VAL A 132 -27.83 18.07 -84.75
CA VAL A 132 -28.20 19.49 -84.85
C VAL A 132 -27.41 20.19 -85.96
N GLU A 133 -26.11 19.90 -86.11
CA GLU A 133 -25.28 20.42 -87.21
C GLU A 133 -25.82 19.99 -88.58
N LEU A 134 -26.26 18.74 -88.72
CA LEU A 134 -26.91 18.27 -89.95
C LEU A 134 -28.23 19.01 -90.27
N LEU A 135 -29.08 19.23 -89.26
CA LEU A 135 -30.34 19.94 -89.44
C LEU A 135 -30.13 21.40 -89.89
N ASN A 136 -29.11 22.07 -89.36
CA ASN A 136 -28.75 23.44 -89.78
C ASN A 136 -28.16 23.49 -91.20
N ASN A 137 -27.39 22.48 -91.62
CA ASN A 137 -26.73 22.47 -92.93
C ASN A 137 -27.64 21.98 -94.07
N GLY A 138 -28.67 21.18 -93.77
CA GLY A 138 -29.64 20.68 -94.76
C GLY A 138 -30.61 21.71 -95.35
N GLY A 139 -30.55 22.97 -94.90
CA GLY A 139 -31.40 24.06 -95.40
C GLY A 139 -30.93 24.75 -96.70
N ASN A 140 -29.70 24.48 -97.17
CA ASN A 140 -29.10 25.17 -98.32
C ASN A 140 -28.99 24.25 -99.57
N ASN A 141 -30.09 24.13 -100.31
CA ASN A 141 -30.29 23.98 -101.77
C ASN A 141 -29.26 23.29 -102.72
N ASP A 142 -28.44 22.33 -102.30
CA ASP A 142 -27.76 21.41 -103.25
C ASP A 142 -28.02 19.93 -102.90
N MET A 143 -28.97 19.33 -103.64
CA MET A 143 -29.61 18.06 -103.28
C MET A 143 -28.66 16.85 -103.35
N LEU A 144 -27.56 16.93 -104.10
CA LEU A 144 -26.56 15.86 -104.21
C LEU A 144 -25.43 15.98 -103.17
N VAL A 145 -25.02 17.20 -102.80
CA VAL A 145 -24.07 17.45 -101.69
C VAL A 145 -24.75 17.23 -100.31
N GLY A 146 -26.06 17.40 -100.25
CA GLY A 146 -26.88 17.14 -99.06
C GLY A 146 -26.92 15.66 -98.64
N MET A 147 -26.84 14.70 -99.57
CA MET A 147 -27.02 13.29 -99.22
C MET A 147 -25.78 12.66 -98.59
N ASP A 148 -24.59 12.94 -99.12
CA ASP A 148 -23.31 12.49 -98.53
C ASP A 148 -23.05 13.15 -97.16
N SER A 149 -23.42 14.42 -96.99
CA SER A 149 -23.32 15.12 -95.71
C SER A 149 -24.28 14.55 -94.67
N VAL A 150 -25.53 14.27 -95.03
CA VAL A 150 -26.52 13.59 -94.16
C VAL A 150 -26.05 12.19 -93.77
N ILE A 151 -25.55 11.38 -94.70
CA ILE A 151 -25.01 10.05 -94.40
C ILE A 151 -23.82 10.16 -93.44
N SER A 152 -22.89 11.09 -93.68
CA SER A 152 -21.70 11.29 -92.84
C SER A 152 -22.05 11.71 -91.40
N GLY A 153 -23.02 12.62 -91.22
CA GLY A 153 -23.45 13.02 -89.90
C GLY A 153 -24.29 11.97 -89.18
N LEU A 154 -25.08 11.16 -89.90
CA LEU A 154 -25.76 10.00 -89.33
C LEU A 154 -24.75 8.96 -88.82
N VAL A 155 -23.72 8.65 -89.62
CA VAL A 155 -22.61 7.76 -89.23
C VAL A 155 -21.87 8.32 -88.01
N SER A 156 -21.63 9.64 -87.97
CA SER A 156 -21.01 10.29 -86.81
C SER A 156 -21.89 10.25 -85.57
N ALA A 157 -23.22 10.40 -85.71
CA ALA A 157 -24.16 10.28 -84.60
C ALA A 157 -24.20 8.84 -84.05
N VAL A 158 -24.21 7.84 -84.93
CA VAL A 158 -24.11 6.42 -84.54
C VAL A 158 -22.78 6.12 -83.85
N LYS A 159 -21.69 6.74 -84.29
CA LYS A 159 -20.37 6.64 -83.66
C LYS A 159 -20.37 7.18 -82.23
N GLY A 160 -21.03 8.31 -81.96
CA GLY A 160 -21.21 8.84 -80.59
C GLY A 160 -22.01 7.90 -79.69
N MET A 161 -23.03 7.23 -80.25
CA MET A 161 -23.80 6.21 -79.54
C MET A 161 -22.96 4.95 -79.24
N SER A 162 -22.12 4.52 -80.18
CA SER A 162 -21.19 3.41 -79.97
C SER A 162 -20.17 3.70 -78.87
N VAL A 163 -19.69 4.94 -78.78
CA VAL A 163 -18.85 5.42 -77.67
C VAL A 163 -19.57 5.29 -76.34
N ALA A 164 -20.79 5.84 -76.24
CA ALA A 164 -21.62 5.79 -75.04
C ALA A 164 -21.84 4.34 -74.55
N PHE A 165 -22.21 3.45 -75.48
CA PHE A 165 -22.45 2.04 -75.18
C PHE A 165 -21.18 1.34 -74.68
N SER A 166 -20.05 1.54 -75.36
CA SER A 166 -18.80 0.86 -75.01
C SER A 166 -18.25 1.31 -73.64
N THR A 167 -18.34 2.61 -73.32
CA THR A 167 -17.92 3.12 -72.01
C THR A 167 -18.83 2.64 -70.89
N SER A 168 -20.14 2.56 -71.12
CA SER A 168 -21.12 2.03 -70.16
C SER A 168 -20.89 0.55 -69.88
N LEU A 169 -20.71 -0.24 -70.94
CA LEU A 169 -20.43 -1.67 -70.84
C LEU A 169 -19.12 -1.91 -70.07
N ALA A 170 -18.07 -1.11 -70.31
CA ALA A 170 -16.82 -1.21 -69.57
C ALA A 170 -17.00 -0.90 -68.07
N GLY A 171 -17.76 0.16 -67.73
CA GLY A 171 -18.02 0.56 -66.35
C GLY A 171 -18.81 -0.50 -65.56
N VAL A 172 -19.89 -1.03 -66.15
CA VAL A 172 -20.72 -2.08 -65.54
C VAL A 172 -19.96 -3.41 -65.48
N SER A 173 -19.26 -3.80 -66.54
CA SER A 173 -18.48 -5.05 -66.54
C SER A 173 -17.37 -5.00 -65.49
N GLY A 174 -16.67 -3.85 -65.38
CA GLY A 174 -15.64 -3.65 -64.37
C GLY A 174 -16.20 -3.68 -62.94
N SER A 175 -17.37 -3.08 -62.70
CA SER A 175 -18.02 -3.10 -61.39
C SER A 175 -18.47 -4.51 -60.98
N ILE A 176 -18.99 -5.30 -61.93
CA ILE A 176 -19.34 -6.71 -61.70
C ILE A 176 -18.09 -7.51 -61.34
N VAL A 177 -16.99 -7.35 -62.08
CA VAL A 177 -15.72 -8.06 -61.81
C VAL A 177 -15.23 -7.77 -60.38
N ILE A 178 -15.15 -6.49 -59.98
CA ILE A 178 -14.72 -6.13 -58.62
C ILE A 178 -15.71 -6.62 -57.56
N THR A 179 -17.02 -6.63 -57.84
CA THR A 179 -18.03 -7.13 -56.90
C THR A 179 -17.87 -8.64 -56.67
N VAL A 180 -17.74 -9.42 -57.74
CA VAL A 180 -17.52 -10.87 -57.66
C VAL A 180 -16.20 -11.17 -56.93
N LEU A 181 -15.12 -10.46 -57.26
CA LEU A 181 -13.85 -10.59 -56.56
C LEU A 181 -13.94 -10.19 -55.08
N GLY A 182 -14.73 -9.17 -54.76
CA GLY A 182 -15.02 -8.75 -53.40
C GLY A 182 -15.70 -9.85 -52.58
N ILE A 183 -16.65 -10.57 -53.17
CA ILE A 183 -17.31 -11.74 -52.54
C ILE A 183 -16.31 -12.87 -52.33
N LEU A 184 -15.48 -13.19 -53.33
CA LEU A 184 -14.52 -14.31 -53.24
C LEU A 184 -13.37 -14.05 -52.26
N VAL A 185 -12.85 -12.82 -52.22
CA VAL A 185 -11.72 -12.46 -51.35
C VAL A 185 -12.19 -12.14 -49.93
N ASN A 186 -13.45 -11.68 -49.78
CA ASN A 186 -14.14 -11.34 -48.56
C ASN A 186 -13.26 -10.65 -47.50
N VAL A 187 -12.80 -9.44 -47.80
CA VAL A 187 -11.85 -8.70 -46.95
C VAL A 187 -12.45 -8.34 -45.58
N GLU A 188 -13.74 -8.01 -45.54
CA GLU A 188 -14.44 -7.64 -44.30
C GLU A 188 -14.49 -8.82 -43.33
N GLU A 189 -14.82 -10.02 -43.83
CA GLU A 189 -14.84 -11.24 -43.02
C GLU A 189 -13.43 -11.57 -42.48
N ALA A 190 -12.37 -11.38 -43.28
CA ALA A 190 -11.00 -11.52 -42.79
C ALA A 190 -10.68 -10.55 -41.66
N ARG A 191 -11.13 -9.29 -41.78
CA ARG A 191 -10.91 -8.26 -40.77
C ARG A 191 -11.62 -8.63 -39.47
N GLN A 192 -12.91 -8.98 -39.54
CA GLN A 192 -13.72 -9.41 -38.39
C GLN A 192 -13.15 -10.67 -37.75
N SER A 193 -12.82 -11.69 -38.55
CA SER A 193 -12.22 -12.93 -38.05
C SER A 193 -10.89 -12.69 -37.36
N LEU A 194 -10.04 -11.79 -37.89
CA LEU A 194 -8.81 -11.40 -37.22
C LEU A 194 -9.08 -10.66 -35.90
N MET A 195 -10.05 -9.75 -35.84
CA MET A 195 -10.41 -9.06 -34.59
C MET A 195 -10.85 -10.06 -33.52
N VAL A 196 -11.76 -10.98 -33.85
CA VAL A 196 -12.21 -12.04 -32.93
C VAL A 196 -11.05 -12.92 -32.46
N GLN A 197 -10.16 -13.34 -33.37
CA GLN A 197 -8.98 -14.13 -32.97
C GLN A 197 -8.04 -13.38 -32.03
N ILE A 198 -7.91 -12.06 -32.20
CA ILE A 198 -7.11 -11.23 -31.31
C ILE A 198 -7.79 -11.14 -29.94
N GLU A 199 -9.11 -10.93 -29.90
CA GLU A 199 -9.89 -10.94 -28.65
C GLU A 199 -9.73 -12.27 -27.91
N ASP A 200 -9.96 -13.39 -28.59
CA ASP A 200 -9.77 -14.73 -28.03
C ASP A 200 -8.36 -14.94 -27.46
N TYR A 201 -7.33 -14.43 -28.15
CA TYR A 201 -5.95 -14.51 -27.67
C TYR A 201 -5.71 -13.65 -26.42
N LEU A 202 -6.27 -12.43 -26.38
CA LEU A 202 -6.14 -11.55 -25.22
C LEU A 202 -6.81 -12.16 -24.00
N ASP A 203 -8.04 -12.64 -24.13
CA ASP A 203 -8.83 -13.14 -23.01
C ASP A 203 -8.35 -14.53 -22.53
N ASN A 204 -7.91 -15.42 -23.44
CA ASN A 204 -7.51 -16.77 -23.04
C ASN A 204 -6.01 -16.92 -22.73
N VAL A 205 -5.14 -16.13 -23.35
CA VAL A 205 -3.68 -16.26 -23.15
C VAL A 205 -3.18 -15.13 -22.26
N VAL A 206 -3.41 -13.88 -22.67
CA VAL A 206 -2.83 -12.73 -21.98
C VAL A 206 -3.48 -12.51 -20.61
N GLU A 207 -4.80 -12.64 -20.49
CA GLU A 207 -5.50 -12.50 -19.22
C GLU A 207 -5.12 -13.61 -18.23
N GLN A 208 -5.02 -14.86 -18.69
CA GLN A 208 -4.57 -15.98 -17.85
C GLN A 208 -3.14 -15.77 -17.34
N GLU A 209 -2.21 -15.32 -18.19
CA GLU A 209 -0.86 -14.95 -17.76
C GLU A 209 -0.88 -13.85 -16.70
N LEU A 210 -1.75 -12.85 -16.88
CA LEU A 210 -1.89 -11.72 -15.95
C LEU A 210 -2.49 -12.17 -14.60
N LEU A 211 -3.48 -13.06 -14.62
CA LEU A 211 -4.11 -13.62 -13.43
C LEU A 211 -3.12 -14.49 -12.64
N GLN A 212 -2.36 -15.37 -13.31
CA GLN A 212 -1.32 -16.16 -12.68
C GLN A 212 -0.26 -15.28 -12.03
N HIS A 213 0.12 -14.18 -12.69
CA HIS A 213 1.05 -13.22 -12.11
C HIS A 213 0.48 -12.54 -10.86
N LYS A 214 -0.80 -12.11 -10.90
CA LYS A 214 -1.49 -11.52 -9.75
C LYS A 214 -1.61 -12.51 -8.57
N GLU A 215 -1.95 -13.77 -8.83
CA GLU A 215 -2.02 -14.83 -7.80
C GLU A 215 -0.66 -15.16 -7.21
N SER A 216 0.39 -15.19 -8.04
CA SER A 216 1.77 -15.40 -7.59
C SER A 216 2.22 -14.28 -6.66
N GLU A 217 2.00 -13.02 -7.05
CA GLU A 217 2.33 -11.87 -6.20
C GLU A 217 1.54 -11.87 -4.90
N LEU A 218 0.24 -12.19 -4.92
CA LEU A 218 -0.57 -12.30 -3.71
C LEU A 218 -0.07 -13.43 -2.79
N SER A 219 0.31 -14.58 -3.37
CA SER A 219 0.89 -15.71 -2.64
C SER A 219 2.24 -15.34 -2.02
N ARG A 220 3.08 -14.58 -2.74
CA ARG A 220 4.36 -14.07 -2.22
C ARG A 220 4.14 -13.12 -1.05
N VAL A 221 3.17 -12.21 -1.15
CA VAL A 221 2.81 -11.29 -0.06
C VAL A 221 2.28 -12.08 1.14
N SER A 222 1.39 -13.04 0.92
CA SER A 222 0.87 -13.91 1.99
C SER A 222 1.98 -14.68 2.70
N MET A 223 2.91 -15.28 1.94
CA MET A 223 4.08 -15.96 2.51
C MET A 223 4.97 -15.01 3.29
N ALA A 224 5.21 -13.79 2.79
CA ALA A 224 5.98 -12.79 3.53
C ALA A 224 5.30 -12.41 4.87
N ILE A 225 3.97 -12.30 4.90
CA ILE A 225 3.21 -12.06 6.12
C ILE A 225 3.35 -13.25 7.09
N ILE A 226 3.19 -14.49 6.61
CA ILE A 226 3.33 -15.68 7.44
C ILE A 226 4.73 -15.77 8.04
N THR A 227 5.78 -15.59 7.23
CA THR A 227 7.17 -15.58 7.71
C THR A 227 7.42 -14.46 8.71
N SER A 228 6.84 -13.28 8.50
CA SER A 228 6.94 -12.17 9.45
C SER A 228 6.20 -12.47 10.76
N LEU A 229 5.04 -13.11 10.72
CA LEU A 229 4.27 -13.49 11.90
C LEU A 229 4.97 -14.60 12.70
N ASP A 230 5.58 -15.57 12.01
CA ASP A 230 6.38 -16.63 12.65
C ASP A 230 7.61 -16.04 13.36
N GLY A 231 8.35 -15.15 12.68
CA GLY A 231 9.47 -14.43 13.28
C GLY A 231 9.05 -13.55 14.47
N PHE A 232 7.89 -12.89 14.39
CA PHE A 232 7.30 -12.15 15.50
C PHE A 232 6.96 -13.07 16.68
N SER A 233 6.30 -14.21 16.42
CA SER A 233 5.94 -15.19 17.45
C SER A 233 7.18 -15.71 18.18
N GLY A 234 8.22 -16.12 17.44
CA GLY A 234 9.48 -16.57 18.03
C GLY A 234 10.16 -15.49 18.88
N LYS A 235 10.10 -14.22 18.46
CA LYS A 235 10.66 -13.12 19.24
C LYS A 235 9.85 -12.81 20.50
N VAL A 236 8.52 -12.87 20.42
CA VAL A 236 7.64 -12.72 21.60
C VAL A 236 7.89 -13.83 22.60
N GLU A 237 8.02 -15.07 22.15
CA GLU A 237 8.34 -16.22 23.01
C GLU A 237 9.69 -16.01 23.72
N GLU A 238 10.72 -15.60 23.00
CA GLU A 238 12.05 -15.32 23.57
C GLU A 238 11.99 -14.21 24.64
N VAL A 239 11.30 -13.10 24.35
CA VAL A 239 11.17 -11.98 25.29
C VAL A 239 10.37 -12.38 26.52
N LEU A 240 9.25 -13.08 26.37
CA LEU A 240 8.45 -13.56 27.49
C LEU A 240 9.24 -14.54 28.36
N ARG A 241 9.93 -15.52 27.75
CA ARG A 241 10.76 -16.48 28.47
C ARG A 241 11.85 -15.78 29.28
N ASN A 242 12.58 -14.85 28.66
CA ASN A 242 13.64 -14.10 29.33
C ASN A 242 13.09 -13.19 30.44
N THR A 243 11.92 -12.59 30.24
CA THR A 243 11.26 -11.76 31.26
C THR A 243 10.82 -12.59 32.46
N VAL A 244 10.23 -13.78 32.23
CA VAL A 244 9.84 -14.70 33.30
C VAL A 244 11.07 -15.16 34.09
N LEU A 245 12.16 -15.51 33.41
CA LEU A 245 13.40 -15.91 34.06
C LEU A 245 14.01 -14.78 34.92
N ASP A 246 14.11 -13.56 34.38
CA ASP A 246 14.62 -12.39 35.13
C ASP A 246 13.73 -12.05 36.33
N PHE A 247 12.41 -12.15 36.17
CA PHE A 247 11.46 -11.94 37.25
C PHE A 247 11.60 -13.02 38.34
N SER A 248 11.77 -14.28 37.96
CA SER A 248 12.02 -15.38 38.90
C SER A 248 13.32 -15.17 39.69
N ASP A 249 14.41 -14.76 39.04
CA ASP A 249 15.68 -14.48 39.72
C ASP A 249 15.55 -13.31 40.71
N LYS A 250 14.89 -12.22 40.30
CA LYS A 250 14.63 -11.07 41.18
C LYS A 250 13.74 -11.42 42.36
N LEU A 251 12.72 -12.26 42.15
CA LEU A 251 11.86 -12.76 43.23
C LEU A 251 12.65 -13.63 44.23
N ALA A 252 13.54 -14.50 43.74
CA ALA A 252 14.38 -15.33 44.60
C ALA A 252 15.31 -14.47 45.47
N ILE A 253 15.95 -13.45 44.88
CA ILE A 253 16.79 -12.48 45.62
C ILE A 253 15.96 -11.73 46.67
N ALA A 254 14.78 -11.23 46.30
CA ALA A 254 13.88 -10.53 47.22
C ALA A 254 13.45 -11.43 48.39
N SER A 255 13.09 -12.68 48.12
CA SER A 255 12.74 -13.66 49.15
C SER A 255 13.92 -13.93 50.10
N GLY A 256 15.14 -14.09 49.57
CA GLY A 256 16.33 -14.25 50.41
C GLY A 256 16.63 -13.02 51.28
N ASN A 257 16.36 -11.81 50.79
CA ASN A 257 16.48 -10.58 51.58
C ASN A 257 15.40 -10.46 52.67
N ILE A 258 14.19 -10.95 52.41
CA ILE A 258 13.13 -11.06 53.40
C ILE A 258 13.53 -12.06 54.49
N GLU A 259 14.09 -13.21 54.13
CA GLU A 259 14.58 -14.19 55.12
C GLU A 259 15.68 -13.58 56.02
N LYS A 260 16.65 -12.88 55.42
CA LYS A 260 17.71 -12.18 56.18
C LYS A 260 17.13 -11.12 57.11
N SER A 261 16.19 -10.31 56.62
CA SER A 261 15.52 -9.29 57.44
C SER A 261 14.75 -9.92 58.59
N SER A 262 14.07 -11.04 58.35
CA SER A 262 13.36 -11.80 59.39
C SER A 262 14.31 -12.30 60.47
N LYS A 263 15.46 -12.90 60.09
CA LYS A 263 16.50 -13.34 61.03
C LYS A 263 17.08 -12.18 61.84
N CYS A 264 17.34 -11.05 61.20
CA CYS A 264 17.83 -9.85 61.89
C CYS A 264 16.81 -9.30 62.90
N LEU A 265 15.51 -9.32 62.55
CA LEU A 265 14.42 -8.93 63.44
C LEU A 265 14.33 -9.87 64.65
N GLU A 266 14.47 -11.17 64.43
CA GLU A 266 14.50 -12.19 65.49
C GLU A 266 15.68 -11.96 66.45
N GLU A 267 16.88 -11.74 65.91
CA GLU A 267 18.06 -11.45 66.72
C GLU A 267 17.91 -10.14 67.52
N THR A 268 17.29 -9.13 66.91
CA THR A 268 16.98 -7.85 67.58
C THR A 268 15.98 -8.06 68.71
N THR A 269 14.97 -8.90 68.49
CA THR A 269 13.96 -9.25 69.50
C THR A 269 14.62 -9.97 70.68
N MET A 270 15.51 -10.94 70.43
CA MET A 270 16.26 -11.63 71.49
C MET A 270 17.15 -10.69 72.30
N LYS A 271 17.86 -9.76 71.63
CA LYS A 271 18.67 -8.75 72.33
C LYS A 271 17.81 -7.81 73.18
N PHE A 272 16.65 -7.44 72.68
CA PHE A 272 15.70 -6.60 73.41
C PHE A 272 15.14 -7.30 74.65
N GLU A 273 14.76 -8.58 74.54
CA GLU A 273 14.39 -9.40 75.69
C GLU A 273 15.51 -9.49 76.74
N GLY A 274 16.75 -9.69 76.29
CA GLY A 274 17.93 -9.68 77.17
C GLY A 274 18.11 -8.34 77.90
N ALA A 275 17.93 -7.22 77.20
CA ALA A 275 17.97 -5.89 77.79
C ALA A 275 16.86 -5.67 78.83
N LEU A 276 15.64 -6.13 78.55
CA LEU A 276 14.52 -6.10 79.50
C LEU A 276 14.80 -6.94 80.76
N ALA A 277 15.40 -8.13 80.60
CA ALA A 277 15.77 -8.98 81.73
C ALA A 277 16.84 -8.30 82.62
N LEU A 278 17.87 -7.70 82.00
CA LEU A 278 18.90 -6.94 82.72
C LEU A 278 18.31 -5.73 83.45
N PHE A 279 17.42 -4.98 82.78
CA PHE A 279 16.74 -3.84 83.38
C PHE A 279 15.88 -4.24 84.59
N ASN A 280 15.16 -5.35 84.49
CA ASN A 280 14.36 -5.90 85.58
C ASN A 280 15.24 -6.28 86.78
N ASN A 281 16.37 -6.95 86.55
CA ASN A 281 17.34 -7.27 87.60
C ASN A 281 17.90 -6.00 88.26
N ASN A 282 18.36 -5.03 87.48
CA ASN A 282 18.88 -3.76 88.01
C ASN A 282 17.82 -3.00 88.83
N THR A 283 16.55 -3.04 88.41
CA THR A 283 15.45 -2.42 89.16
C THR A 283 15.25 -3.10 90.51
N ARG A 284 15.36 -4.43 90.56
CA ARG A 284 15.31 -5.20 91.80
C ARG A 284 16.48 -4.86 92.72
N ASP A 285 17.70 -4.83 92.18
CA ASP A 285 18.91 -4.49 92.93
C ASP A 285 18.84 -3.07 93.50
N PHE A 286 18.30 -2.12 92.73
CA PHE A 286 18.06 -0.75 93.22
C PHE A 286 17.01 -0.72 94.33
N SER A 287 15.97 -1.54 94.25
CA SER A 287 14.96 -1.69 95.31
C SER A 287 15.59 -2.22 96.60
N GLU A 288 16.45 -3.23 96.50
CA GLU A 288 17.19 -3.80 97.64
C GLU A 288 18.19 -2.79 98.25
N PHE A 289 18.93 -2.08 97.40
CA PHE A 289 19.80 -0.98 97.82
C PHE A 289 19.02 0.08 98.60
N ASN A 290 17.86 0.50 98.08
CA ASN A 290 17.00 1.48 98.75
C ASN A 290 16.46 0.97 100.10
N TYR A 291 16.07 -0.31 100.18
CA TYR A 291 15.64 -0.94 101.43
C TYR A 291 16.77 -0.94 102.49
N ASN A 292 17.98 -1.32 102.09
CA ASN A 292 19.16 -1.30 102.96
C ASN A 292 19.52 0.12 103.41
N LEU A 293 19.43 1.10 102.51
CA LEU A 293 19.64 2.52 102.82
C LEU A 293 18.66 3.01 103.89
N LYS A 294 17.37 2.69 103.72
CA LYS A 294 16.34 3.02 104.70
C LYS A 294 16.64 2.41 106.07
N GLY A 295 16.98 1.11 106.12
CA GLY A 295 17.33 0.45 107.37
C GLY A 295 18.61 1.01 108.03
N ASN A 296 19.58 1.47 107.24
CA ASN A 296 20.76 2.16 107.76
C ASN A 296 20.39 3.54 108.36
N ILE A 297 19.53 4.30 107.69
CA ILE A 297 19.05 5.59 108.19
C ILE A 297 18.28 5.41 109.50
N GLU A 298 17.40 4.40 109.59
CA GLU A 298 16.66 4.09 110.83
C GLU A 298 17.60 3.71 111.98
N ARG A 299 18.60 2.85 111.72
CA ARG A 299 19.61 2.50 112.73
C ARG A 299 20.44 3.70 113.16
N MET A 300 20.78 4.59 112.21
CA MET A 300 21.50 5.82 112.49
C MET A 300 20.67 6.78 113.37
N ASP A 301 19.37 6.90 113.11
CA ASP A 301 18.43 7.70 113.91
C ASP A 301 18.34 7.21 115.35
N VAL A 302 18.19 5.90 115.56
CA VAL A 302 18.24 5.27 116.90
C VAL A 302 19.59 5.51 117.58
N GLY A 303 20.69 5.41 116.81
CA GLY A 303 22.03 5.73 117.29
C GLY A 303 22.15 7.17 117.80
N PHE A 304 21.62 8.14 117.06
CA PHE A 304 21.59 9.55 117.46
C PHE A 304 20.70 9.81 118.68
N LEU A 305 19.56 9.12 118.79
CA LEU A 305 18.69 9.17 119.98
C LEU A 305 19.43 8.69 121.24
N ASN A 306 20.10 7.54 121.16
CA ASN A 306 20.89 6.99 122.26
C ASN A 306 22.07 7.89 122.64
N LEU A 307 22.75 8.48 121.64
CA LEU A 307 23.81 9.46 121.86
C LEU A 307 23.29 10.68 122.61
N ARG A 308 22.14 11.23 122.17
CA ARG A 308 21.48 12.37 122.82
C ARG A 308 21.13 12.05 124.27
N GLU A 309 20.58 10.88 124.54
CA GLU A 309 20.21 10.46 125.90
C GLU A 309 21.44 10.30 126.80
N SER A 310 22.52 9.70 126.29
CA SER A 310 23.80 9.60 127.00
C SER A 310 24.41 10.98 127.30
N LEU A 311 24.28 11.95 126.39
CA LEU A 311 24.72 13.34 126.62
C LEU A 311 23.89 14.02 127.73
N ILE A 312 22.58 13.79 127.77
CA ILE A 312 21.68 14.31 128.82
C ILE A 312 22.03 13.70 130.19
N GLU A 313 22.23 12.38 130.25
CA GLU A 313 22.69 11.65 131.44
C GLU A 313 24.03 12.21 131.94
N THR A 314 25.01 12.36 131.05
CA THR A 314 26.33 12.91 131.38
C THR A 314 26.21 14.34 131.92
N ALA A 315 25.37 15.17 131.31
CA ALA A 315 25.11 16.54 131.79
C ALA A 315 24.48 16.55 133.20
N LYS A 316 23.56 15.62 133.51
CA LYS A 316 23.01 15.47 134.86
C LYS A 316 24.07 15.10 135.88
N VAL A 317 24.95 14.15 135.56
CA VAL A 317 26.05 13.72 136.44
C VAL A 317 26.99 14.89 136.71
N ILE A 318 27.35 15.68 135.68
CA ILE A 318 28.19 16.87 135.84
C ILE A 318 27.51 17.89 136.77
N ASN A 319 26.21 18.15 136.59
CA ASN A 319 25.47 19.09 137.43
C ASN A 319 25.37 18.60 138.89
N SER A 320 25.17 17.29 139.10
CA SER A 320 25.21 16.69 140.44
C SER A 320 26.57 16.85 141.10
N ASN A 321 27.66 16.61 140.36
CA ASN A 321 29.02 16.79 140.87
C ASN A 321 29.30 18.25 141.21
N GLN A 322 28.83 19.21 140.40
CA GLN A 322 28.92 20.63 140.73
C GLN A 322 28.20 20.96 142.04
N LYS A 323 27.01 20.38 142.28
CA LYS A 323 26.27 20.55 143.52
C LYS A 323 27.00 19.96 144.72
N VAL A 324 27.51 18.73 144.61
CA VAL A 324 28.32 18.09 145.67
C VAL A 324 29.57 18.91 145.98
N MET A 325 30.20 19.52 144.96
CA MET A 325 31.36 20.40 145.17
C MET A 325 30.97 21.72 145.84
N GLY A 326 29.78 22.24 145.57
CA GLY A 326 29.18 23.34 146.32
C GLY A 326 28.98 22.99 147.80
N ASP A 327 28.30 21.87 148.08
CA ASP A 327 28.06 21.38 149.44
C ASP A 327 29.38 21.10 150.20
N PHE A 328 30.39 20.56 149.50
CA PHE A 328 31.74 20.35 150.05
C PHE A 328 32.45 21.67 150.37
N THR A 329 32.30 22.68 149.51
CA THR A 329 32.86 24.01 149.74
C THR A 329 32.22 24.69 150.95
N ASP A 330 30.90 24.60 151.08
CA ASP A 330 30.15 25.10 152.24
C ASP A 330 30.57 24.38 153.54
N ALA A 331 30.79 23.05 153.47
CA ALA A 331 31.28 22.27 154.61
C ALA A 331 32.70 22.66 155.04
N ILE A 332 33.61 22.93 154.08
CA ILE A 332 34.95 23.47 154.39
C ILE A 332 34.85 24.86 155.04
N GLN A 333 33.94 25.70 154.56
CA GLN A 333 33.74 27.04 155.11
C GLN A 333 33.19 27.01 156.55
N GLN A 334 32.28 26.06 156.85
CA GLN A 334 31.82 25.79 158.23
C GLN A 334 32.94 25.26 159.12
N ALA A 335 33.74 24.28 158.66
CA ALA A 335 34.85 23.73 159.43
C ALA A 335 35.93 24.79 159.76
N ALA A 336 36.20 25.71 158.83
CA ALA A 336 37.11 26.84 159.05
C ALA A 336 36.59 27.82 160.13
N ALA A 337 35.27 28.02 160.21
CA ALA A 337 34.65 28.88 161.23
C ALA A 337 34.72 28.26 162.64
N THR A 338 34.57 26.95 162.78
CA THR A 338 34.61 26.24 164.08
C THR A 338 36.03 26.17 164.67
N ILE A 339 37.07 26.12 163.83
CA ILE A 339 38.48 26.05 164.27
C ILE A 339 39.00 27.39 164.85
N SER A 340 38.34 28.52 164.57
CA SER A 340 38.76 29.83 165.09
C SER A 340 38.30 30.14 166.52
N SER A 341 37.36 29.40 167.13
CA SER A 341 36.79 29.77 168.45
C SER A 341 37.39 29.06 169.66
N GLU A 342 38.35 28.13 169.51
CA GLU A 342 38.75 27.20 170.59
C GLU A 342 40.20 27.32 171.11
N LYS A 343 40.89 28.46 170.92
CA LYS A 343 42.19 28.74 171.55
C LYS A 343 42.24 30.07 172.32
N GLY A 344 42.06 30.02 173.64
CA GLY A 344 42.38 31.12 174.56
C GLY A 344 42.00 30.89 176.03
N ILE A 345 42.71 30.03 176.76
CA ILE A 345 42.75 29.99 178.24
C ILE A 345 43.99 30.76 178.74
N GLY A 346 43.77 31.80 179.57
CA GLY A 346 44.61 32.25 180.71
C GLY A 346 46.04 32.81 180.52
N VAL A 347 46.33 33.99 181.10
CA VAL A 347 47.33 34.27 182.18
C VAL A 347 47.51 35.80 182.45
N ARG A 348 47.33 36.18 183.75
CA ARG A 348 47.84 37.32 184.58
C ARG A 348 48.18 38.67 183.90
N ARG A 349 47.70 39.81 184.39
CA ARG A 349 47.96 40.42 185.71
C ARG A 349 47.05 41.62 185.93
#